data_AF-A0A8S1C5F3-F1
#
_entry.id   AF-A0A8S1C5F3-F1
#
_cell.length_a   1.000
_cell.length_b   1.000
_cell.length_c   1.000
_cell.angle_alpha   90.00
_cell.angle_beta   90.00
_cell.angle_gamma   90.00
#
_symmetry.space_group_name_H-M   'P 1'
#
loop_
_entity.id
_entity.type
_entity.pdbx_description
1 polymer ?
#
loop_
_entity_poly.entity_id
_entity_poly.type
_entity_poly.pdbx_seq_one_letter_code
_entity_poly.pdbx_strand_id
1 'polypeptide(L)'
;MSAFKVVVLFAVLVAAVSAQEGYGHHEDYHAHPQYKFEYGVHDSHTHDIKQQSEQRDGHHTDSEYQVLEADGKNTRHVKITVDSQPIHGHHG
;
A
#
# COMPACT_ATOMS: atom_id res chain seq x y z
N MET A 1 55.89 -20.27 15.68
CA MET A 1 54.46 -20.06 15.36
C MET A 1 54.10 -21.00 14.23
N SER A 2 53.25 -22.00 14.48
CA SER A 2 53.04 -23.14 13.56
C SER A 2 52.35 -22.68 12.27
N ALA A 3 52.96 -22.94 11.11
CA ALA A 3 52.46 -22.58 9.78
C ALA A 3 51.04 -23.09 9.51
N PHE A 4 50.64 -24.18 10.19
CA PHE A 4 49.30 -24.73 10.14
C PHE A 4 48.22 -23.75 10.64
N LYS A 5 48.52 -22.93 11.65
CA LYS A 5 47.60 -21.90 12.15
C LYS A 5 47.40 -20.78 11.15
N VAL A 6 48.43 -20.45 10.37
CA VAL A 6 48.38 -19.40 9.33
C VAL A 6 47.52 -19.87 8.15
N VAL A 7 47.67 -21.13 7.73
CA VAL A 7 46.87 -21.71 6.63
C VAL A 7 45.38 -21.79 7.00
N VAL A 8 45.06 -22.22 8.23
CA VAL A 8 43.67 -22.28 8.70
C VAL A 8 43.08 -20.87 8.79
N LEU A 9 43.84 -19.89 9.30
CA LEU A 9 43.38 -18.50 9.37
C LEU A 9 43.09 -17.92 7.98
N PHE A 10 43.95 -18.22 7.00
CA PHE A 10 43.79 -17.76 5.62
C PHE A 10 42.57 -18.42 4.95
N ALA A 11 42.36 -19.72 5.17
CA ALA A 11 41.19 -20.43 4.65
C ALA A 11 39.87 -19.89 5.25
N VAL A 12 39.85 -19.55 6.54
CA VAL A 12 38.68 -18.93 7.20
C VAL A 12 38.42 -17.53 6.65
N LEU A 13 39.47 -16.74 6.41
CA LEU A 13 39.37 -15.41 5.80
C LEU A 13 38.79 -15.47 4.39
N VAL A 14 39.27 -16.40 3.56
CA VAL A 14 38.77 -16.58 2.19
C VAL A 14 37.30 -17.02 2.21
N ALA A 15 36.93 -17.96 3.08
CA ALA A 15 35.54 -18.41 3.23
C ALA A 15 34.59 -17.28 3.68
N ALA A 16 35.04 -16.44 4.62
CA ALA A 16 34.26 -15.30 5.10
C ALA A 16 34.08 -14.22 4.00
N VAL A 17 35.11 -13.99 3.18
CA VAL A 17 35.03 -13.07 2.03
C VAL A 17 34.08 -13.61 0.95
N SER A 18 34.11 -14.92 0.66
CA SER A 18 33.21 -15.54 -0.33
C SER A 18 31.76 -15.69 0.14
N ALA A 19 31.51 -15.67 1.44
CA ALA A 19 30.15 -15.74 1.99
C ALA A 19 29.39 -14.40 1.90
N GLN A 20 30.07 -13.33 1.48
CA GLN A 20 29.47 -12.02 1.31
C GLN A 20 29.00 -11.82 -0.15
N GLU A 21 28.29 -12.81 -0.70
CA GLU A 21 27.65 -12.70 -2.01
C GLU A 21 26.14 -12.41 -1.83
N GLY A 22 25.79 -11.15 -2.08
CA GLY A 22 24.52 -10.77 -2.70
C GLY A 22 23.28 -10.82 -1.84
N TYR A 23 23.04 -9.78 -1.04
CA TYR A 23 21.67 -9.37 -0.75
C TYR A 23 21.05 -8.91 -2.08
N GLY A 24 20.20 -9.77 -2.66
CA GLY A 24 19.50 -9.47 -3.91
C GLY A 24 18.73 -8.16 -3.81
N HIS A 25 18.88 -7.33 -4.84
CA HIS A 25 18.14 -6.09 -5.01
C HIS A 25 16.64 -6.37 -4.87
N HIS A 26 15.99 -5.74 -3.89
CA HIS A 26 14.55 -5.58 -3.92
C HIS A 26 14.29 -4.62 -5.08
N GLU A 27 13.73 -5.12 -6.18
CA GLU A 27 13.19 -4.20 -7.18
C GLU A 27 11.99 -3.51 -6.53
N ASP A 28 12.09 -2.20 -6.32
CA ASP A 28 10.99 -1.38 -5.83
C ASP A 28 9.89 -1.36 -6.89
N TYR A 29 9.00 -2.35 -6.82
CA TYR A 29 7.82 -2.39 -7.67
C TYR A 29 6.86 -1.28 -7.23
N HIS A 30 7.01 -0.10 -7.83
CA HIS A 30 6.05 0.99 -7.69
C HIS A 30 4.82 0.69 -8.54
N ALA A 31 3.88 -0.07 -7.96
CA ALA A 31 2.56 -0.23 -8.55
C ALA A 31 1.84 1.13 -8.59
N HIS A 32 1.19 1.44 -9.72
CA HIS A 32 0.26 2.57 -9.81
C HIS A 32 -1.14 2.08 -9.42
N PRO A 33 -1.59 2.28 -8.16
CA PRO A 33 -2.85 1.72 -7.70
C PRO A 33 -4.02 2.38 -8.44
N GLN A 34 -4.82 1.58 -9.13
CA GLN A 34 -5.99 2.05 -9.83
C GLN A 34 -7.16 1.12 -9.56
N TYR A 35 -8.26 1.68 -9.05
CA TYR A 35 -9.49 0.94 -8.83
C TYR A 35 -10.70 1.86 -8.93
N LYS A 36 -11.85 1.23 -9.11
CA LYS A 36 -13.16 1.88 -9.01
C LYS A 36 -14.17 0.88 -8.47
N PHE A 37 -14.95 1.30 -7.48
CA PHE A 37 -16.05 0.50 -6.97
C PHE A 37 -17.24 1.39 -6.60
N GLU A 38 -18.40 0.75 -6.53
CA GLU A 38 -19.65 1.38 -6.12
C GLU A 38 -20.52 0.34 -5.41
N TYR A 39 -21.25 0.77 -4.39
CA TYR A 39 -22.26 -0.05 -3.75
C TYR A 39 -23.43 0.80 -3.28
N GLY A 40 -24.59 0.18 -3.16
CA GLY A 40 -25.80 0.81 -2.65
C GLY A 40 -26.63 -0.13 -1.80
N VAL A 41 -27.40 0.45 -0.87
CA VAL A 41 -28.42 -0.24 -0.09
C VAL A 41 -29.74 0.46 -0.36
N HIS A 42 -30.75 -0.35 -0.67
CA HIS A 42 -32.14 0.09 -0.77
C HIS A 42 -33.00 -0.95 -0.06
N ASP A 43 -33.20 -0.74 1.23
CA ASP A 43 -34.02 -1.62 2.07
C ASP A 43 -35.30 -0.90 2.51
N SER A 44 -36.43 -1.30 1.93
CA SER A 44 -37.73 -0.73 2.27
C SER A 44 -38.23 -1.12 3.66
N HIS A 45 -37.71 -2.19 4.26
CA HIS A 45 -38.12 -2.63 5.59
C HIS A 45 -37.50 -1.73 6.67
N THR A 46 -36.18 -1.52 6.59
CA THR A 46 -35.46 -0.64 7.52
C THR A 46 -35.46 0.83 7.10
N HIS A 47 -35.90 1.13 5.88
CA HIS A 47 -35.83 2.46 5.23
C HIS A 47 -34.39 2.95 5.05
N ASP A 48 -33.43 2.03 4.98
CA ASP A 48 -32.03 2.33 4.74
C ASP A 48 -31.79 2.50 3.24
N ILE A 49 -31.59 3.76 2.83
CA ILE A 49 -31.31 4.14 1.45
C ILE A 49 -30.00 4.93 1.42
N LYS A 50 -28.97 4.32 0.88
CA LYS A 50 -27.62 4.91 0.77
C LYS A 50 -26.85 4.36 -0.43
N GLN A 51 -25.90 5.14 -0.90
CA GLN A 51 -24.96 4.74 -1.95
C GLN A 51 -23.58 5.34 -1.70
N GLN A 52 -22.54 4.62 -2.08
CA GLN A 52 -21.16 5.06 -2.06
C GLN A 52 -20.48 4.70 -3.38
N SER A 53 -19.67 5.61 -3.91
CA SER A 53 -18.71 5.31 -4.95
C SER A 53 -17.32 5.79 -4.56
N GLU A 54 -16.29 5.07 -5.00
CA GLU A 54 -14.91 5.50 -4.85
C GLU A 54 -14.10 5.10 -6.08
N GLN A 55 -13.22 6.00 -6.51
CA GLN A 55 -12.23 5.73 -7.53
C GLN A 55 -10.86 6.22 -7.07
N ARG A 56 -9.84 5.46 -7.41
CA ARG A 56 -8.44 5.81 -7.18
C ARG A 56 -7.66 5.72 -8.47
N ASP A 57 -6.86 6.75 -8.70
CA ASP A 57 -5.90 6.85 -9.78
C ASP A 57 -4.55 7.29 -9.17
N GLY A 58 -3.70 6.31 -8.90
CA GLY A 58 -2.38 6.50 -8.30
C GLY A 58 -2.47 7.15 -6.92
N HIS A 59 -2.18 8.45 -6.88
CA HIS A 59 -2.15 9.26 -5.67
C HIS A 59 -3.42 10.07 -5.42
N HIS A 60 -4.34 10.05 -6.37
CA HIS A 60 -5.59 10.76 -6.34
C HIS A 60 -6.72 9.78 -6.00
N THR A 61 -7.60 10.13 -5.07
CA THR A 61 -8.77 9.33 -4.73
C THR A 61 -9.97 10.25 -4.58
N ASP A 62 -11.03 9.96 -5.33
CA ASP A 62 -12.33 10.60 -5.18
C ASP A 62 -13.32 9.61 -4.57
N SER A 63 -14.04 10.04 -3.54
CA SER A 63 -15.05 9.26 -2.85
C SER A 63 -16.32 10.09 -2.69
N GLU A 64 -17.47 9.52 -3.03
CA GLU A 64 -18.78 10.13 -2.84
C GLU A 64 -19.66 9.22 -1.97
N TYR A 65 -20.37 9.81 -1.01
CA TYR A 65 -21.34 9.11 -0.18
C TYR A 65 -22.66 9.87 -0.13
N GLN A 66 -23.76 9.15 -0.29
CA GLN A 66 -25.10 9.70 -0.24
C GLN A 66 -25.96 8.86 0.70
N VAL A 67 -26.72 9.53 1.56
CA VAL A 67 -27.61 8.87 2.52
C VAL A 67 -28.90 9.66 2.65
N LEU A 68 -30.03 8.97 2.52
CA LEU A 68 -31.33 9.54 2.84
C LEU A 68 -31.44 9.71 4.35
N GLU A 69 -31.80 10.89 4.81
CA GLU A 69 -31.99 11.16 6.24
C GLU A 69 -33.13 10.32 6.81
N ALA A 70 -33.09 10.06 8.12
CA ALA A 70 -34.07 9.20 8.79
C ALA A 70 -35.53 9.66 8.65
N ASP A 71 -35.76 10.95 8.42
CA ASP A 71 -37.10 11.51 8.19
C ASP A 71 -37.56 11.41 6.72
N GLY A 72 -36.70 10.92 5.83
CA GLY A 72 -36.96 10.74 4.41
C GLY A 72 -37.04 12.04 3.60
N LYS A 73 -36.73 13.20 4.20
CA LYS A 73 -36.98 14.51 3.56
C LYS A 73 -35.79 15.04 2.79
N ASN A 74 -34.58 14.76 3.25
CA ASN A 74 -33.36 15.20 2.58
C ASN A 74 -32.41 14.04 2.35
N THR A 75 -31.53 14.23 1.38
CA THR A 75 -30.37 13.38 1.17
C THR A 75 -29.13 14.19 1.51
N ARG A 76 -28.27 13.66 2.38
CA ARG A 76 -26.94 14.23 2.59
C ARG A 76 -26.02 13.71 1.52
N HIS A 77 -25.26 14.61 0.91
CA HIS A 77 -24.21 14.28 -0.03
C HIS A 77 -22.87 14.72 0.54
N VAL A 78 -21.93 13.80 0.59
CA VAL A 78 -20.54 14.05 1.00
C VAL A 78 -19.66 13.69 -0.19
N LYS A 79 -18.78 14.62 -0.56
CA LYS A 79 -17.74 14.40 -1.57
C LYS A 79 -16.39 14.67 -0.93
N ILE A 80 -15.45 13.76 -1.14
CA ILE A 80 -14.12 13.81 -0.58
C ILE A 80 -13.13 13.54 -1.70
N THR A 81 -12.12 14.40 -1.81
CA THR A 81 -10.97 14.20 -2.70
C THR A 81 -9.72 14.15 -1.84
N VAL A 82 -8.87 13.17 -2.10
CA VAL A 82 -7.62 12.93 -1.37
C VAL A 82 -6.46 12.89 -2.36
N ASP A 83 -5.51 13.79 -2.18
CA ASP A 83 -4.23 13.79 -2.87
C ASP A 83 -3.13 13.35 -1.91
N SER A 84 -2.41 12.28 -2.26
CA SER A 84 -1.27 11.76 -1.49
C SER A 84 0.05 12.08 -2.18
N GLN A 85 1.10 12.37 -1.43
CA GLN A 85 2.43 12.52 -2.04
C GLN A 85 3.04 11.13 -2.27
N PRO A 86 3.91 10.96 -3.29
CA PRO A 86 4.71 9.76 -3.42
C PRO A 86 5.56 9.57 -2.16
N ILE A 87 5.47 8.40 -1.53
CA ILE A 87 6.44 7.97 -0.52
C ILE A 87 7.79 7.84 -1.21
N HIS A 88 8.62 8.89 -1.12
CA HIS A 88 10.02 8.79 -1.50
C HIS A 88 10.66 7.83 -0.50
N GLY A 89 11.12 6.67 -0.98
CA GLY A 89 11.95 5.79 -0.18
C GLY A 89 13.11 6.61 0.39
N HIS A 90 13.23 6.66 1.71
CA HIS A 90 14.41 7.21 2.34
C HIS A 90 15.57 6.26 2.02
N HIS A 91 16.26 6.52 0.91
CA HIS A 91 17.53 5.90 0.58
C HIS A 91 18.57 6.40 1.60
N GLY A 92 18.97 5.53 2.52
CA GLY A 92 20.14 5.67 3.39
C GLY A 92 21.33 4.92 2.82
#